data_AF-A0A518HVJ3-F1
#
_entry.id   AF-A0A518HVJ3-F1
#
_cell.length_a   1.000
_cell.length_b   1.000
_cell.length_c   1.000
_cell.angle_alpha   90.00
_cell.angle_beta   90.00
_cell.angle_gamma   90.00
#
_symmetry.space_group_name_H-M   'P 1'
#
loop_
_entity.id
_entity.type
_entity.pdbx_description
1 polymer ?
#
loop_
_entity_poly.entity_id
_entity_poly.type
_entity_poly.pdbx_seq_one_letter_code
_entity_poly.pdbx_strand_id
1 'polypeptide(L)'
;MWNSICRWTAGMLFLGVAVAVADEAVDDQAVAEVDAVAEVDGLVFREPFSGLSASEIQSKLIVFLVTDEDPFAWTKAKLDKADKNRLGGGPDVWCGQNFRRSFQKLFVNRPDLKDRCIAQRVVAGLPANLTADVTRTLPPRAITAICDGQYRLLHFSVGVPEPDDLIQMIEDAEENKALLQLHPDDPAALGKAILERTNKRVRRIYRETLARLAEPMNWDQTLATVDDAWISNYARFVSELNPSYLFDVRLRFGLSDTSDLVRLIVLEQHCETRRDWCDALAPYIIGRPMRSIMNPLVDTTWAIPAVLESNAEDHEEVLRWFSSRRENSYVVLAIKPTNLDRDITWPPPNISRNPLAKRSWSELETAMSNHPFRSVTAEELAVVLRENDEMPINLLAPTRARYVIFEPGKKKLTVVRESDLPGKFIHRLETK
;
A
#
# COMPACT_ATOMS: atom_id res chain seq x y z
N MET A 1 -0.92 -12.09 -20.71
CA MET A 1 -0.50 -13.51 -20.71
C MET A 1 -0.20 -13.98 -19.28
N TRP A 2 -1.17 -13.79 -18.37
CA TRP A 2 -1.27 -14.48 -17.07
C TRP A 2 -2.69 -15.05 -17.03
N ASN A 3 -2.83 -16.18 -17.71
CA ASN A 3 -4.03 -16.99 -17.75
C ASN A 3 -3.55 -18.41 -18.03
N SER A 4 -3.16 -19.13 -16.98
CA SER A 4 -3.23 -20.60 -16.86
C SER A 4 -2.53 -21.06 -15.58
N ILE A 5 -3.25 -21.91 -14.85
CA ILE A 5 -2.91 -22.89 -13.78
C ILE A 5 -3.92 -22.68 -12.63
N CYS A 6 -5.18 -23.13 -12.77
CA CYS A 6 -5.68 -24.48 -12.44
C CYS A 6 -5.28 -24.93 -11.01
N ARG A 7 -6.21 -24.90 -10.05
CA ARG A 7 -7.06 -26.03 -9.62
C ARG A 7 -6.24 -27.26 -9.19
N TRP A 8 -6.24 -27.59 -7.90
CA TRP A 8 -6.70 -28.87 -7.33
C TRP A 8 -6.73 -28.80 -5.79
N THR A 9 -7.66 -29.55 -5.22
CA THR A 9 -8.04 -29.66 -3.81
C THR A 9 -7.29 -30.76 -3.06
N ALA A 10 -7.16 -30.54 -1.74
CA ALA A 10 -7.16 -31.52 -0.65
C ALA A 10 -5.85 -32.20 -0.22
N GLY A 11 -5.54 -32.02 1.08
CA GLY A 11 -5.41 -33.16 1.99
C GLY A 11 -4.05 -33.37 2.68
N MET A 12 -4.02 -33.11 3.99
CA MET A 12 -3.09 -33.65 5.01
C MET A 12 -1.61 -33.18 4.90
N LEU A 13 -0.79 -33.09 5.95
CA LEU A 13 -0.80 -33.69 7.29
C LEU A 13 0.10 -32.82 8.20
N PHE A 14 -0.32 -32.63 9.45
CA PHE A 14 0.51 -32.06 10.50
C PHE A 14 1.72 -32.96 10.77
N LEU A 15 2.92 -32.39 10.80
CA LEU A 15 4.06 -32.95 11.54
C LEU A 15 4.97 -31.79 11.95
N GLY A 16 4.99 -31.54 13.26
CA GLY A 16 5.82 -30.55 13.89
C GLY A 16 7.29 -30.94 13.82
N VAL A 17 8.13 -29.95 13.51
CA VAL A 17 9.56 -30.00 13.80
C VAL A 17 9.84 -28.83 14.73
N ALA A 18 10.00 -29.12 16.00
CA ALA A 18 10.58 -28.19 16.96
C ALA A 18 12.08 -28.12 16.66
N VAL A 19 12.57 -26.98 16.21
CA VAL A 19 14.01 -26.71 16.14
C VAL A 19 14.38 -26.01 17.44
N ALA A 20 15.10 -26.74 18.29
CA ALA A 20 15.76 -26.21 19.47
C ALA A 20 16.88 -25.27 19.02
N VAL A 21 16.83 -24.01 19.45
CA VAL A 21 17.95 -23.07 19.32
C VAL A 21 18.88 -23.34 20.49
N ALA A 22 20.11 -23.76 20.18
CA ALA A 22 21.19 -23.90 21.15
C ALA A 22 21.65 -22.51 21.60
N ASP A 23 21.76 -22.36 22.90
CA ASP A 23 22.19 -21.18 23.64
C ASP A 23 23.73 -21.19 23.69
N GLU A 24 24.40 -20.33 22.93
CA GLU A 24 25.83 -20.04 23.10
C GLU A 24 25.97 -18.64 23.69
N ALA A 25 26.27 -18.62 25.00
CA ALA A 25 26.59 -17.44 25.76
C ALA A 25 27.89 -16.81 25.24
N VAL A 26 27.78 -15.58 24.73
CA VAL A 26 28.93 -14.73 24.40
C VAL A 26 29.00 -13.60 25.43
N ASP A 27 30.10 -13.65 26.17
CA ASP A 27 30.70 -12.73 27.14
C ASP A 27 30.16 -11.27 27.17
N ASP A 28 29.43 -10.95 28.23
CA ASP A 28 28.68 -9.70 28.48
C ASP A 28 29.55 -8.50 28.95
N GLN A 29 30.88 -8.56 28.83
CA GLN A 29 31.76 -7.53 29.40
C GLN A 29 32.63 -6.76 28.39
N ALA A 30 32.57 -7.07 27.09
CA ALA A 30 33.32 -6.35 26.05
C ALA A 30 32.49 -5.38 25.19
N VAL A 31 31.16 -5.30 25.40
CA VAL A 31 30.24 -4.45 24.62
C VAL A 31 29.94 -3.11 25.31
N ALA A 32 30.37 -2.92 26.55
CA ALA A 32 29.98 -1.78 27.39
C ALA A 32 30.68 -0.44 27.08
N GLU A 33 31.63 -0.38 26.13
CA GLU A 33 32.42 0.85 25.86
C GLU A 33 32.19 1.51 24.48
N VAL A 34 31.19 1.09 23.69
CA VAL A 34 30.85 1.75 22.40
C VAL A 34 29.47 2.43 22.40
N ASP A 35 28.65 2.24 23.42
CA ASP A 35 27.24 2.71 23.45
C ASP A 35 26.99 4.00 24.25
N ALA A 36 28.02 4.84 24.45
CA ALA A 36 27.80 6.22 24.89
C ALA A 36 27.49 7.15 23.71
N VAL A 37 26.52 6.78 22.86
CA VAL A 37 25.86 7.77 22.00
C VAL A 37 24.98 8.58 22.95
N ALA A 38 25.42 9.81 23.26
CA ALA A 38 24.63 10.80 23.98
C ALA A 38 23.17 10.75 23.50
N GLU A 39 22.19 10.89 24.40
CA GLU A 39 20.77 11.01 24.09
C GLU A 39 20.55 12.11 23.03
N VAL A 40 20.70 11.76 21.76
CA VAL A 40 20.28 12.59 20.65
C VAL A 40 18.77 12.52 20.72
N ASP A 41 18.15 13.64 21.08
CA ASP A 41 16.71 13.90 20.99
C ASP A 41 16.15 13.07 19.82
N GLY A 42 15.43 12.01 20.17
CA GLY A 42 15.11 10.95 19.22
C GLY A 42 14.23 11.49 18.10
N LEU A 43 14.34 10.90 16.90
CA LEU A 43 13.41 11.21 15.82
C LEU A 43 11.97 10.98 16.27
N VAL A 44 11.21 12.07 16.34
CA VAL A 44 9.82 12.15 16.75
C VAL A 44 8.93 11.94 15.54
N PHE A 45 8.07 10.91 15.57
CA PHE A 45 7.02 10.81 14.56
C PHE A 45 5.93 11.84 14.83
N ARG A 46 5.57 12.62 13.81
CA ARG A 46 4.38 13.48 13.82
C ARG A 46 3.20 12.78 13.16
N GLU A 47 2.00 13.27 13.47
CA GLU A 47 0.77 12.84 12.79
C GLU A 47 0.90 13.04 11.27
N PRO A 48 0.44 12.08 10.46
CA PRO A 48 0.41 12.22 9.00
C PRO A 48 -0.33 13.47 8.56
N PHE A 49 0.25 14.18 7.59
CA PHE A 49 -0.37 15.36 7.00
C PHE A 49 -0.73 16.47 8.01
N SER A 50 -0.08 16.48 9.18
CA SER A 50 -0.23 17.53 10.18
C SER A 50 0.11 18.90 9.60
N GLY A 51 -0.62 19.95 10.01
CA GLY A 51 -0.34 21.32 9.56
C GLY A 51 1.11 21.74 9.81
N LEU A 52 1.75 22.32 8.78
CA LEU A 52 3.11 22.83 8.84
C LEU A 52 3.11 24.36 8.90
N SER A 53 4.04 24.92 9.67
CA SER A 53 4.28 26.36 9.69
C SER A 53 4.92 26.84 8.37
N ALA A 54 4.80 28.13 8.06
CA ALA A 54 5.38 28.70 6.84
C ALA A 54 6.90 28.49 6.73
N SER A 55 7.62 28.52 7.86
CA SER A 55 9.06 28.23 7.89
C SER A 55 9.36 26.75 7.62
N GLU A 56 8.53 25.84 8.14
CA GLU A 56 8.68 24.41 7.88
C GLU A 56 8.42 24.07 6.41
N ILE A 57 7.38 24.66 5.81
CA ILE A 57 7.03 24.46 4.40
C ILE A 57 8.22 24.78 3.47
N GLN A 58 8.98 25.82 3.79
CA GLN A 58 10.11 26.26 2.96
C GLN A 58 11.37 25.40 3.19
N SER A 59 11.67 25.09 4.45
CA SER A 59 12.99 24.60 4.87
C SER A 59 13.09 23.10 5.13
N LYS A 60 11.97 22.40 5.34
CA LYS A 60 11.97 21.00 5.77
C LYS A 60 11.65 20.03 4.63
N LEU A 61 12.12 18.81 4.79
CA LEU A 61 11.71 17.62 4.07
C LEU A 61 10.83 16.78 4.99
N ILE A 62 9.75 16.24 4.44
CA ILE A 62 8.84 15.36 5.18
C ILE A 62 9.18 13.93 4.78
N VAL A 63 9.48 13.09 5.76
CA VAL A 63 9.83 11.69 5.53
C VAL A 63 8.73 10.81 6.07
N PHE A 64 8.00 10.17 5.17
CA PHE A 64 6.96 9.20 5.49
C PHE A 64 7.56 7.81 5.64
N LEU A 65 7.22 7.14 6.73
CA LEU A 65 7.34 5.70 6.90
C LEU A 65 5.94 5.09 6.80
N VAL A 66 5.63 4.45 5.67
CA VAL A 66 4.35 3.78 5.42
C VAL A 66 4.52 2.29 5.69
N THR A 67 3.62 1.69 6.47
CA THR A 67 3.68 0.26 6.85
C THR A 67 2.36 -0.45 6.60
N ASP A 68 2.40 -1.76 6.42
CA ASP A 68 1.22 -2.57 6.15
C ASP A 68 0.59 -3.21 7.40
N GLU A 69 0.73 -2.55 8.56
CA GLU A 69 0.04 -2.92 9.79
C GLU A 69 -1.46 -2.61 9.73
N ASP A 70 -2.21 -3.05 10.74
CA ASP A 70 -3.65 -2.76 10.85
C ASP A 70 -3.86 -1.27 11.21
N PRO A 71 -4.50 -0.47 10.34
CA PRO A 71 -4.73 0.96 10.59
C PRO A 71 -5.70 1.23 11.75
N PHE A 72 -6.51 0.25 12.15
CA PHE A 72 -7.51 0.36 13.22
C PHE A 72 -7.03 -0.25 14.55
N ALA A 73 -5.90 -0.97 14.56
CA ALA A 73 -5.32 -1.48 15.80
C ALA A 73 -4.93 -0.36 16.77
N TRP A 74 -4.64 0.82 16.22
CA TRP A 74 -4.18 2.01 16.93
C TRP A 74 -5.34 2.99 17.13
N THR A 75 -5.92 3.00 18.32
CA THR A 75 -6.92 4.02 18.68
C THR A 75 -6.21 5.24 19.25
N LYS A 76 -6.79 6.44 19.10
CA LYS A 76 -6.30 7.67 19.74
C LYS A 76 -6.01 7.46 21.24
N ALA A 77 -6.85 6.71 21.95
CA ALA A 77 -6.63 6.36 23.35
C ALA A 77 -5.42 5.42 23.59
N LYS A 78 -5.04 4.56 22.64
CA LYS A 78 -3.81 3.76 22.69
C LYS A 78 -2.59 4.62 22.32
N LEU A 79 -2.72 5.55 21.38
CA LEU A 79 -1.69 6.53 21.02
C LEU A 79 -1.38 7.45 22.22
N ASP A 80 -2.40 7.96 22.90
CA ASP A 80 -2.29 8.85 24.07
C ASP A 80 -1.71 8.16 25.31
N LYS A 81 -1.86 6.83 25.41
CA LYS A 81 -1.31 5.98 26.48
C LYS A 81 0.07 5.43 26.17
N ALA A 82 0.44 5.33 24.89
CA ALA A 82 1.76 4.90 24.45
C ALA A 82 2.77 6.01 24.76
N ASP A 83 3.27 5.97 26.00
CA ASP A 83 4.44 6.68 26.52
C ASP A 83 4.57 8.16 26.13
N LYS A 84 4.08 9.06 27.00
CA LYS A 84 4.30 10.52 26.88
C LYS A 84 5.77 10.93 26.89
N ASN A 85 6.67 10.03 27.32
CA ASN A 85 8.13 10.22 27.30
C ASN A 85 8.76 9.84 25.95
N ARG A 86 8.03 9.16 25.06
CA ARG A 86 8.41 8.97 23.66
C ARG A 86 7.83 10.14 22.89
N LEU A 87 8.62 11.18 22.72
CA LEU A 87 8.27 12.35 21.93
C LEU A 87 7.81 11.88 20.54
N GLY A 88 6.52 12.05 20.22
CA GLY A 88 5.94 11.75 18.89
C GLY A 88 4.91 10.64 18.90
N GLY A 89 3.75 10.94 19.49
CA GLY A 89 2.59 10.08 19.73
C GLY A 89 2.36 8.96 18.71
N GLY A 90 2.76 7.75 19.09
CA GLY A 90 2.36 6.51 18.49
C GLY A 90 3.27 5.35 18.90
N PRO A 91 2.73 4.14 19.14
CA PRO A 91 3.54 2.96 19.37
C PRO A 91 4.41 2.68 18.14
N ASP A 92 5.54 2.05 18.35
CA ASP A 92 6.46 1.74 17.27
C ASP A 92 5.76 0.84 16.24
N VAL A 93 5.78 1.25 14.97
CA VAL A 93 5.59 0.29 13.88
C VAL A 93 6.66 -0.78 13.99
N TRP A 94 6.42 -1.94 13.39
CA TRP A 94 7.33 -3.09 13.46
C TRP A 94 8.80 -2.74 13.15
N CYS A 95 9.05 -1.75 12.27
CA CYS A 95 10.38 -1.29 11.87
C CYS A 95 10.80 0.07 12.48
N GLY A 96 10.03 0.62 13.42
CA GLY A 96 10.22 1.99 13.92
C GLY A 96 11.57 2.18 14.60
N GLN A 97 12.06 1.18 15.33
CA GLN A 97 13.39 1.23 15.97
C GLN A 97 14.51 1.28 14.95
N ASN A 98 14.47 0.43 13.93
CA ASN A 98 15.46 0.41 12.85
C ASN A 98 15.47 1.75 12.11
N PHE A 99 14.29 2.28 11.80
CA PHE A 99 14.15 3.57 11.14
C PHE A 99 14.74 4.72 11.97
N ARG A 100 14.46 4.78 13.28
CA ARG A 100 15.06 5.79 14.17
C ARG A 100 16.57 5.65 14.26
N ARG A 101 17.09 4.41 14.32
CA ARG A 101 18.52 4.14 14.32
C ARG A 101 19.19 4.65 13.04
N SER A 102 18.53 4.50 11.89
CA SER A 102 19.01 5.06 10.62
C SER A 102 19.11 6.59 10.68
N PHE A 103 18.11 7.26 11.24
CA PHE A 103 18.16 8.73 11.45
C PHE A 103 19.20 9.17 12.47
N GLN A 104 19.38 8.46 13.58
CA GLN A 104 20.42 8.78 14.56
C GLN A 104 21.81 8.73 13.93
N LYS A 105 22.09 7.68 13.15
CA LYS A 105 23.35 7.57 12.40
C LYS A 105 23.46 8.63 11.30
N LEU A 106 22.37 8.92 10.59
CA LEU A 106 22.31 10.02 9.62
C LEU A 106 22.72 11.34 10.27
N PHE A 107 22.20 11.69 11.45
CA PHE A 107 22.50 12.96 12.11
C PHE A 107 23.92 13.07 12.62
N VAL A 108 24.58 11.94 12.91
CA VAL A 108 26.03 11.92 13.19
C VAL A 108 26.82 12.20 11.91
N ASN A 109 26.46 11.57 10.79
CA ASN A 109 27.17 11.70 9.51
C ASN A 109 26.88 13.04 8.79
N ARG A 110 25.66 13.56 8.95
CA ARG A 110 25.13 14.78 8.32
C ARG A 110 24.38 15.63 9.36
N PRO A 111 25.10 16.32 10.26
CA PRO A 111 24.49 17.14 11.32
C PRO A 111 23.59 18.26 10.79
N ASP A 112 23.84 18.72 9.56
CA ASP A 112 23.03 19.73 8.87
C ASP A 112 21.57 19.28 8.64
N LEU A 113 21.32 17.96 8.64
CA LEU A 113 19.99 17.39 8.41
C LEU A 113 19.15 17.24 9.69
N LYS A 114 19.74 17.42 10.88
CA LYS A 114 19.07 17.19 12.17
C LYS A 114 17.75 17.96 12.29
N ASP A 115 17.79 19.23 11.89
CA ASP A 115 16.61 20.08 11.92
C ASP A 115 15.87 20.09 10.58
N ARG A 116 16.32 19.42 9.52
CA ARG A 116 15.72 19.56 8.18
C ARG A 116 14.68 18.49 7.85
N CYS A 117 14.58 17.42 8.64
CA CYS A 117 13.65 16.33 8.40
C CYS A 117 12.52 16.30 9.44
N ILE A 118 11.29 16.11 8.97
CA ILE A 118 10.12 15.80 9.80
C ILE A 118 9.68 14.39 9.46
N ALA A 119 9.72 13.47 10.41
CA ALA A 119 9.24 12.10 10.21
C ALA A 119 7.74 12.00 10.48
N GLN A 120 7.01 11.33 9.60
CA GLN A 120 5.59 11.01 9.74
C GLN A 120 5.38 9.53 9.47
N ARG A 121 4.47 8.90 10.22
CA ARG A 121 4.21 7.46 10.16
C ARG A 121 2.81 7.23 9.62
N VAL A 122 2.66 6.44 8.56
CA VAL A 122 1.37 6.05 8.00
C VAL A 122 1.18 4.54 8.09
N VAL A 123 0.00 4.10 8.47
CA VAL A 123 -0.39 2.69 8.40
C VAL A 123 -1.39 2.51 7.27
N ALA A 124 -1.14 1.54 6.40
CA ALA A 124 -1.85 1.36 5.14
C ALA A 124 -2.20 -0.12 4.85
N GLY A 125 -2.19 -0.99 5.87
CA GLY A 125 -2.46 -2.42 5.73
C GLY A 125 -3.95 -2.77 5.80
N LEU A 126 -4.26 -4.07 5.66
CA LEU A 126 -5.63 -4.55 5.81
C LEU A 126 -5.99 -4.68 7.30
N PRO A 127 -7.08 -4.03 7.76
CA PRO A 127 -7.51 -4.15 9.14
C PRO A 127 -8.14 -5.51 9.44
N ALA A 128 -8.21 -5.86 10.73
CA ALA A 128 -8.69 -7.16 11.20
C ALA A 128 -10.10 -7.51 10.70
N ASN A 129 -10.98 -6.51 10.56
CA ASN A 129 -12.32 -6.69 10.01
C ASN A 129 -12.35 -7.00 8.50
N LEU A 130 -11.25 -6.81 7.77
CA LEU A 130 -11.06 -7.25 6.38
C LEU A 130 -10.15 -8.46 6.23
N THR A 131 -9.57 -8.96 7.33
CA THR A 131 -8.84 -10.24 7.36
C THR A 131 -9.61 -11.35 8.05
N ALA A 132 -10.81 -11.06 8.59
CA ALA A 132 -11.58 -11.93 9.47
C ALA A 132 -10.79 -12.34 10.73
N ASP A 133 -10.05 -11.39 11.31
CA ASP A 133 -9.17 -11.58 12.47
C ASP A 133 -8.11 -12.67 12.29
N VAL A 134 -7.85 -13.08 11.03
CA VAL A 134 -6.82 -14.09 10.74
C VAL A 134 -5.45 -13.49 11.02
N THR A 135 -4.66 -14.21 11.80
CA THR A 135 -3.28 -13.80 12.11
C THR A 135 -2.47 -13.63 10.83
N ARG A 136 -1.71 -12.55 10.77
CA ARG A 136 -0.80 -12.24 9.67
C ARG A 136 0.21 -13.40 9.47
N THR A 137 0.21 -13.98 8.27
CA THR A 137 1.13 -15.07 7.89
C THR A 137 2.31 -14.61 7.03
N LEU A 138 2.20 -13.44 6.39
CA LEU A 138 3.23 -12.89 5.51
C LEU A 138 4.13 -11.88 6.27
N PRO A 139 5.42 -11.76 5.91
CA PRO A 139 6.32 -10.77 6.53
C PRO A 139 5.80 -9.34 6.37
N PRO A 140 6.15 -8.42 7.28
CA PRO A 140 5.79 -7.01 7.22
C PRO A 140 6.46 -6.28 6.06
N ARG A 141 5.81 -5.23 5.55
CA ARG A 141 6.30 -4.39 4.45
C ARG A 141 6.31 -2.92 4.86
N ALA A 142 7.19 -2.18 4.20
CA ALA A 142 7.32 -0.75 4.39
C ALA A 142 7.59 -0.04 3.05
N ILE A 143 7.18 1.22 2.98
CA ILE A 143 7.57 2.17 1.94
C ILE A 143 8.08 3.41 2.67
N THR A 144 9.24 3.91 2.26
CA THR A 144 9.76 5.19 2.73
C THR A 144 9.64 6.21 1.63
N ALA A 145 8.99 7.34 1.89
CA ALA A 145 8.81 8.42 0.92
C ALA A 145 9.30 9.74 1.48
N ILE A 146 9.93 10.57 0.64
CA ILE A 146 10.41 11.90 0.97
C ILE A 146 9.63 12.91 0.16
N CYS A 147 9.04 13.89 0.83
CA CYS A 147 8.27 14.97 0.24
C CYS A 147 8.89 16.32 0.58
N ASP A 148 8.54 17.34 -0.21
CA ASP A 148 8.77 18.73 0.19
C ASP A 148 7.77 19.18 1.27
N GLY A 149 7.94 20.41 1.76
CA GLY A 149 7.02 21.01 2.73
C GLY A 149 5.60 21.27 2.22
N GLN A 150 5.32 21.06 0.93
CA GLN A 150 3.96 21.10 0.36
C GLN A 150 3.36 19.68 0.18
N TYR A 151 4.00 18.66 0.75
CA TYR A 151 3.60 17.26 0.60
C TYR A 151 3.64 16.76 -0.85
N ARG A 152 4.48 17.33 -1.71
CA ARG A 152 4.74 16.80 -3.05
C ARG A 152 5.83 15.75 -2.97
N LEU A 153 5.63 14.59 -3.58
CA LEU A 153 6.59 13.49 -3.55
C LEU A 153 7.88 13.87 -4.30
N LEU A 154 9.03 13.67 -3.66
CA LEU A 154 10.37 13.96 -4.24
C LEU A 154 11.18 12.70 -4.49
N HIS A 155 11.01 11.67 -3.65
CA HIS A 155 11.66 10.37 -3.82
C HIS A 155 10.93 9.32 -2.98
N PHE A 156 11.00 8.04 -3.36
CA PHE A 156 10.50 6.96 -2.52
C PHE A 156 11.29 5.67 -2.75
N SER A 157 11.22 4.78 -1.76
CA SER A 157 11.82 3.46 -1.80
C SER A 157 10.90 2.45 -1.10
N VAL A 158 10.94 1.19 -1.54
CA VAL A 158 10.25 0.09 -0.85
C VAL A 158 11.25 -0.56 0.10
N GLY A 159 10.87 -0.68 1.37
CA GLY A 159 11.74 -1.13 2.44
C GLY A 159 12.02 -0.05 3.49
N VAL A 160 12.82 -0.43 4.47
CA VAL A 160 13.28 0.42 5.57
C VAL A 160 14.72 0.82 5.27
N PRO A 161 15.02 2.11 5.05
CA PRO A 161 16.35 2.53 4.62
C PRO A 161 17.38 2.35 5.73
N GLU A 162 18.54 1.85 5.34
CA GLU A 162 19.75 1.97 6.13
C GLU A 162 20.26 3.43 6.12
N PRO A 163 21.22 3.82 6.98
CA PRO A 163 21.72 5.19 7.03
C PRO A 163 22.20 5.71 5.66
N ASP A 164 22.94 4.89 4.92
CA ASP A 164 23.51 5.28 3.62
C ASP A 164 22.42 5.38 2.54
N ASP A 165 21.42 4.48 2.57
CA ASP A 165 20.22 4.60 1.73
C ASP A 165 19.51 5.93 2.01
N LEU A 166 19.31 6.28 3.28
CA LEU A 166 18.58 7.47 3.67
C LEU A 166 19.30 8.75 3.23
N ILE A 167 20.64 8.79 3.28
CA ILE A 167 21.44 9.89 2.71
C ILE A 167 21.16 10.01 1.22
N GLN A 168 21.30 8.91 0.47
CA GLN A 168 21.08 8.90 -0.97
C GLN A 168 19.67 9.34 -1.34
N MET A 169 18.67 8.85 -0.60
CA MET A 169 17.26 9.23 -0.78
C MET A 169 17.05 10.73 -0.56
N ILE A 170 17.68 11.33 0.47
CA ILE A 170 17.58 12.75 0.77
C ILE A 170 18.24 13.60 -0.32
N GLU A 171 19.45 13.24 -0.75
CA GLU A 171 20.16 13.94 -1.83
C GLU A 171 19.34 13.88 -3.13
N ASP A 172 18.74 12.73 -3.40
CA ASP A 172 17.90 12.57 -4.58
C ASP A 172 16.62 13.39 -4.51
N ALA A 173 16.00 13.44 -3.34
CA ALA A 173 14.86 14.29 -3.08
C ALA A 173 15.20 15.79 -3.22
N GLU A 174 16.35 16.23 -2.74
CA GLU A 174 16.81 17.62 -2.88
C GLU A 174 17.05 17.99 -4.34
N GLU A 175 17.66 17.11 -5.12
CA GLU A 175 17.85 17.32 -6.56
C GLU A 175 16.48 17.40 -7.28
N ASN A 176 15.52 16.53 -6.94
CA ASN A 176 14.17 16.60 -7.50
C ASN A 176 13.39 17.85 -7.06
N LYS A 177 13.62 18.32 -5.82
CA LYS A 177 13.07 19.59 -5.33
C LYS A 177 13.61 20.76 -6.15
N ALA A 178 14.90 20.75 -6.48
CA ALA A 178 15.50 21.76 -7.34
C ALA A 178 14.92 21.73 -8.75
N LEU A 179 14.73 20.54 -9.35
CA LEU A 179 14.07 20.40 -10.65
C LEU A 179 12.64 20.94 -10.65
N LEU A 180 11.86 20.67 -9.60
CA LEU A 180 10.51 21.24 -9.43
C LEU A 180 10.52 22.77 -9.35
N GLN A 181 11.54 23.36 -8.75
CA GLN A 181 11.70 24.81 -8.66
C GLN A 181 12.19 25.45 -9.97
N LEU A 182 12.95 24.72 -10.78
CA LEU A 182 13.39 25.15 -12.11
C LEU A 182 12.27 25.10 -13.15
N HIS A 183 11.32 24.19 -12.98
CA HIS A 183 10.19 23.97 -13.89
C HIS A 183 8.83 24.09 -13.18
N PRO A 184 8.50 25.24 -12.54
CA PRO A 184 7.29 25.36 -11.73
C PRO A 184 6.00 25.28 -12.57
N ASP A 185 6.04 25.81 -13.79
CA ASP A 185 4.89 25.93 -14.71
C ASP A 185 5.05 25.08 -15.98
N ASP A 186 6.06 24.20 -16.02
CA ASP A 186 6.36 23.34 -17.17
C ASP A 186 6.49 21.87 -16.74
N PRO A 187 5.35 21.17 -16.53
CA PRO A 187 5.33 19.75 -16.20
C PRO A 187 6.05 18.89 -17.25
N ALA A 188 6.07 19.35 -18.51
CA ALA A 188 6.68 18.61 -19.60
C ALA A 188 8.20 18.62 -19.56
N ALA A 189 8.80 19.79 -19.33
CA ALA A 189 10.25 19.91 -19.12
C ALA A 189 10.69 19.17 -17.86
N LEU A 190 9.93 19.30 -16.76
CA LEU A 190 10.20 18.55 -15.53
C LEU A 190 10.22 17.04 -15.78
N GLY A 191 9.17 16.52 -16.41
CA GLY A 191 9.02 15.09 -16.67
C GLY A 191 10.16 14.53 -17.53
N LYS A 192 10.59 15.28 -18.56
CA LYS A 192 11.75 14.94 -19.38
C LYS A 192 13.05 14.95 -18.58
N ALA A 193 13.28 15.97 -17.75
CA ALA A 193 14.48 16.05 -16.92
C ALA A 193 14.58 14.86 -15.94
N ILE A 194 13.45 14.50 -15.32
CA ILE A 194 13.36 13.33 -14.42
C ILE A 194 13.60 12.04 -15.21
N LEU A 195 13.00 11.89 -16.39
CA LEU A 195 13.20 10.71 -17.24
C LEU A 195 14.66 10.55 -17.68
N GLU A 196 15.32 11.61 -18.13
CA GLU A 196 16.73 11.58 -18.54
C GLU A 196 17.63 11.17 -17.37
N ARG A 197 17.39 11.72 -16.18
CA ARG A 197 18.09 11.34 -14.97
C ARG A 197 17.85 9.87 -14.60
N THR A 198 16.59 9.43 -14.65
CA THR A 198 16.20 8.05 -14.36
C THR A 198 16.94 7.07 -15.28
N ASN A 199 16.99 7.37 -16.58
CA ASN A 199 17.69 6.55 -17.57
C ASN A 199 19.20 6.38 -17.28
N LYS A 200 19.84 7.37 -16.63
CA LYS A 200 21.26 7.29 -16.25
C LYS A 200 21.50 6.38 -15.05
N ARG A 201 20.49 6.19 -14.20
CA ARG A 201 20.60 5.52 -12.89
C ARG A 201 20.13 4.08 -12.92
N VAL A 202 19.04 3.82 -13.64
CA VAL A 202 18.49 2.47 -13.68
C VAL A 202 19.34 1.53 -14.55
N ARG A 203 19.35 0.24 -14.17
CA ARG A 203 20.01 -0.81 -14.97
C ARG A 203 19.43 -0.92 -16.38
N ARG A 204 20.20 -1.52 -17.29
CA ARG A 204 19.85 -1.66 -18.72
C ARG A 204 18.44 -2.24 -18.94
N ILE A 205 18.06 -3.28 -18.20
CA ILE A 205 16.74 -3.92 -18.34
C ILE A 205 15.57 -2.96 -18.05
N TYR A 206 15.76 -2.06 -17.09
CA TYR A 206 14.79 -1.04 -16.75
C TYR A 206 14.77 0.07 -17.79
N ARG A 207 15.93 0.47 -18.36
CA ARG A 207 15.98 1.51 -19.41
C ARG A 207 15.18 1.13 -20.66
N GLU A 208 15.31 -0.11 -21.12
CA GLU A 208 14.58 -0.60 -22.30
C GLU A 208 13.07 -0.58 -22.04
N THR A 209 12.66 -0.99 -20.83
CA THR A 209 11.27 -0.94 -20.39
C THR A 209 10.77 0.52 -20.27
N LEU A 210 11.57 1.38 -19.65
CA LEU A 210 11.25 2.79 -19.41
C LEU A 210 11.15 3.58 -20.71
N ALA A 211 12.03 3.35 -21.69
CA ALA A 211 11.95 4.01 -22.99
C ALA A 211 10.63 3.71 -23.71
N ARG A 212 10.20 2.44 -23.69
CA ARG A 212 8.91 2.00 -24.26
C ARG A 212 7.72 2.62 -23.51
N LEU A 213 7.82 2.73 -22.20
CA LEU A 213 6.75 3.25 -21.35
C LEU A 213 6.68 4.79 -21.33
N ALA A 214 7.78 5.47 -21.61
CA ALA A 214 7.87 6.93 -21.67
C ALA A 214 7.26 7.51 -22.95
N GLU A 215 7.22 6.75 -24.03
CA GLU A 215 6.67 7.17 -25.33
C GLU A 215 5.19 7.59 -25.28
N PRO A 216 4.27 6.84 -24.62
CA PRO A 216 2.88 7.27 -24.47
C PRO A 216 2.63 8.26 -23.33
N MET A 217 3.65 8.69 -22.57
CA MET A 217 3.43 9.60 -21.44
C MET A 217 2.98 10.99 -21.92
N ASN A 218 1.82 11.42 -21.43
CA ASN A 218 1.41 12.81 -21.56
C ASN A 218 2.06 13.66 -20.47
N TRP A 219 3.16 14.31 -20.81
CA TRP A 219 3.93 15.13 -19.88
C TRP A 219 3.28 16.49 -19.57
N ASP A 220 2.26 16.90 -20.34
CA ASP A 220 1.56 18.17 -20.14
C ASP A 220 0.50 18.08 -19.03
N GLN A 221 0.31 16.90 -18.43
CA GLN A 221 -0.66 16.72 -17.34
C GLN A 221 -0.24 17.49 -16.08
N THR A 222 -1.18 18.25 -15.52
CA THR A 222 -0.97 18.98 -14.27
C THR A 222 -0.59 18.03 -13.13
N LEU A 223 0.51 18.35 -12.42
CA LEU A 223 0.99 17.56 -11.28
C LEU A 223 0.06 17.63 -10.08
N ALA A 224 -0.76 18.68 -9.98
CA ALA A 224 -1.70 18.91 -8.89
C ALA A 224 -2.90 17.97 -8.90
N THR A 225 -3.25 17.39 -10.05
CA THR A 225 -4.45 16.56 -10.21
C THR A 225 -4.09 15.10 -10.35
N VAL A 226 -4.70 14.27 -9.50
CA VAL A 226 -4.65 12.80 -9.55
C VAL A 226 -6.07 12.34 -9.79
N ASP A 227 -6.40 12.09 -11.04
CA ASP A 227 -7.72 11.64 -11.48
C ASP A 227 -7.72 10.16 -11.88
N ASP A 228 -8.89 9.63 -12.23
CA ASP A 228 -9.03 8.24 -12.64
C ASP A 228 -8.17 7.89 -13.85
N ALA A 229 -7.99 8.83 -14.78
CA ALA A 229 -7.18 8.63 -15.98
C ALA A 229 -5.70 8.48 -15.63
N TRP A 230 -5.18 9.32 -14.74
CA TRP A 230 -3.83 9.19 -14.22
C TRP A 230 -3.63 7.85 -13.50
N ILE A 231 -4.55 7.48 -12.60
CA ILE A 231 -4.45 6.23 -11.83
C ILE A 231 -4.43 5.03 -12.79
N SER A 232 -5.23 5.04 -13.86
CA SER A 232 -5.22 3.98 -14.87
C SER A 232 -3.89 3.87 -15.61
N ASN A 233 -3.33 5.02 -16.02
CA ASN A 233 -2.04 5.05 -16.71
C ASN A 233 -0.90 4.63 -15.78
N TYR A 234 -0.91 5.07 -14.53
CA TYR A 234 0.05 4.68 -13.50
C TYR A 234 0.00 3.17 -13.22
N ALA A 235 -1.19 2.62 -13.02
CA ALA A 235 -1.35 1.18 -12.79
C ALA A 235 -0.90 0.34 -13.99
N ARG A 236 -1.19 0.79 -15.22
CA ARG A 236 -0.69 0.15 -16.44
C ARG A 236 0.84 0.19 -16.50
N PHE A 237 1.43 1.35 -16.21
CA PHE A 237 2.88 1.50 -16.16
C PHE A 237 3.51 0.53 -15.16
N VAL A 238 2.98 0.43 -13.94
CA VAL A 238 3.45 -0.52 -12.93
C VAL A 238 3.29 -1.97 -13.41
N SER A 239 2.14 -2.32 -13.97
CA SER A 239 1.86 -3.67 -14.50
C SER A 239 2.86 -4.08 -15.58
N GLU A 240 3.27 -3.15 -16.43
CA GLU A 240 4.27 -3.37 -17.47
C GLU A 240 5.72 -3.35 -16.96
N LEU A 241 5.99 -2.70 -15.82
CA LEU A 241 7.30 -2.68 -15.17
C LEU A 241 7.56 -3.93 -14.33
N ASN A 242 6.50 -4.52 -13.75
CA ASN A 242 6.59 -5.68 -12.86
C ASN A 242 7.32 -6.90 -13.46
N PRO A 243 7.15 -7.27 -14.75
CA PRO A 243 7.91 -8.35 -15.36
C PRO A 243 9.43 -8.13 -15.32
N SER A 244 9.90 -6.90 -15.55
CA SER A 244 11.32 -6.55 -15.49
C SER A 244 11.86 -6.63 -14.07
N TYR A 245 11.05 -6.21 -13.08
CA TYR A 245 11.38 -6.39 -11.67
C TYR A 245 11.48 -7.86 -11.28
N LEU A 246 10.45 -8.67 -11.59
CA LEU A 246 10.45 -10.10 -11.28
C LEU A 246 11.63 -10.82 -11.93
N PHE A 247 12.00 -10.44 -13.17
CA PHE A 247 13.19 -10.99 -13.82
C PHE A 247 14.48 -10.60 -13.09
N ASP A 248 14.65 -9.33 -12.72
CA ASP A 248 15.84 -8.85 -12.00
C ASP A 248 16.01 -9.53 -10.63
N VAL A 249 14.94 -9.66 -9.83
CA VAL A 249 15.04 -10.34 -8.51
C VAL A 249 15.29 -11.84 -8.64
N ARG A 250 14.76 -12.49 -9.68
CA ARG A 250 15.08 -13.90 -9.97
C ARG A 250 16.56 -14.08 -10.27
N LEU A 251 17.15 -13.18 -11.05
CA LEU A 251 18.58 -13.20 -11.36
C LEU A 251 19.46 -12.88 -10.14
N ARG A 252 19.13 -11.83 -9.38
CA ARG A 252 19.92 -11.39 -8.23
C ARG A 252 19.85 -12.32 -7.04
N PHE A 253 18.67 -12.88 -6.76
CA PHE A 253 18.41 -13.59 -5.51
C PHE A 253 18.09 -15.08 -5.70
N GLY A 254 18.06 -15.56 -6.94
CA GLY A 254 17.82 -16.97 -7.26
C GLY A 254 16.40 -17.43 -6.94
N LEU A 255 15.41 -16.55 -7.14
CA LEU A 255 13.99 -16.88 -6.97
C LEU A 255 13.51 -17.69 -8.19
N SER A 256 12.71 -18.72 -7.97
CA SER A 256 12.37 -19.71 -9.01
C SER A 256 10.88 -19.96 -9.16
N ASP A 257 10.11 -19.98 -8.07
CA ASP A 257 8.69 -20.33 -8.09
C ASP A 257 7.83 -19.43 -7.19
N THR A 258 6.55 -19.79 -7.02
CA THR A 258 5.62 -19.04 -6.18
C THR A 258 5.82 -19.28 -4.68
N SER A 259 6.53 -20.34 -4.28
CA SER A 259 6.88 -20.60 -2.88
C SER A 259 7.92 -19.59 -2.37
N ASP A 260 8.72 -19.03 -3.27
CA ASP A 260 9.68 -17.96 -3.00
C ASP A 260 9.03 -16.59 -2.71
N LEU A 261 7.69 -16.46 -2.79
CA LEU A 261 7.01 -15.19 -2.53
C LEU A 261 7.30 -14.65 -1.12
N VAL A 262 7.33 -15.52 -0.11
CA VAL A 262 7.65 -15.11 1.27
C VAL A 262 9.06 -14.57 1.35
N ARG A 263 10.02 -15.23 0.68
CA ARG A 263 11.42 -14.80 0.63
C ARG A 263 11.56 -13.47 -0.10
N LEU A 264 10.83 -13.25 -1.19
CA LEU A 264 10.79 -11.97 -1.88
C LEU A 264 10.30 -10.84 -0.97
N ILE A 265 9.22 -11.07 -0.19
CA ILE A 265 8.70 -10.06 0.73
C ILE A 265 9.73 -9.70 1.82
N VAL A 266 10.50 -10.68 2.32
CA VAL A 266 11.61 -10.40 3.26
C VAL A 266 12.69 -9.56 2.58
N LEU A 267 13.10 -9.90 1.36
CA LEU A 267 14.09 -9.12 0.62
C LEU A 267 13.61 -7.67 0.37
N GLU A 268 12.31 -7.48 0.10
CA GLU A 268 11.69 -6.16 -0.09
C GLU A 268 11.64 -5.30 1.18
N GLN A 269 12.02 -5.83 2.34
CA GLN A 269 12.26 -5.00 3.53
C GLN A 269 13.53 -4.14 3.39
N HIS A 270 14.42 -4.49 2.46
CA HIS A 270 15.65 -3.76 2.15
C HIS A 270 15.48 -2.90 0.89
N CYS A 271 15.86 -1.63 0.98
CA CYS A 271 15.66 -0.63 -0.07
C CYS A 271 16.33 -0.98 -1.40
N GLU A 272 17.45 -1.71 -1.39
CA GLU A 272 18.19 -2.10 -2.60
C GLU A 272 17.44 -3.15 -3.44
N THR A 273 16.47 -3.85 -2.87
CA THR A 273 15.71 -4.87 -3.57
C THR A 273 14.85 -4.27 -4.67
N ARG A 274 14.17 -3.14 -4.41
CA ARG A 274 13.29 -2.46 -5.38
C ARG A 274 13.81 -1.13 -5.91
N ARG A 275 15.06 -0.74 -5.60
CA ARG A 275 15.62 0.57 -5.98
C ARG A 275 15.39 0.93 -7.46
N ASP A 276 15.84 0.09 -8.40
CA ASP A 276 15.67 0.35 -9.84
C ASP A 276 14.18 0.46 -10.26
N TRP A 277 13.29 -0.30 -9.61
CA TRP A 277 11.85 -0.24 -9.86
C TRP A 277 11.25 1.07 -9.33
N CYS A 278 11.69 1.53 -8.16
CA CYS A 278 11.25 2.82 -7.60
C CYS A 278 11.73 3.99 -8.45
N ASP A 279 13.00 3.96 -8.85
CA ASP A 279 13.59 4.97 -9.74
C ASP A 279 12.86 5.00 -11.10
N ALA A 280 12.55 3.84 -11.68
CA ALA A 280 11.81 3.77 -12.94
C ALA A 280 10.40 4.37 -12.85
N LEU A 281 9.79 4.46 -11.66
CA LEU A 281 8.49 5.08 -11.44
C LEU A 281 8.56 6.61 -11.25
N ALA A 282 9.74 7.15 -10.96
CA ALA A 282 9.95 8.56 -10.67
C ALA A 282 9.27 9.52 -11.66
N PRO A 283 9.33 9.30 -13.00
CA PRO A 283 8.73 10.23 -13.95
C PRO A 283 7.20 10.36 -13.84
N TYR A 284 6.52 9.37 -13.26
CA TYR A 284 5.05 9.38 -13.10
C TYR A 284 4.58 10.04 -11.81
N ILE A 285 5.38 9.99 -10.74
CA ILE A 285 4.92 10.25 -9.37
C ILE A 285 5.58 11.46 -8.72
N ILE A 286 6.78 11.86 -9.16
CA ILE A 286 7.50 12.99 -8.57
C ILE A 286 6.73 14.29 -8.83
N GLY A 287 6.69 15.16 -7.83
CA GLY A 287 5.94 16.42 -7.84
C GLY A 287 4.46 16.27 -7.51
N ARG A 288 3.92 15.06 -7.44
CA ARG A 288 2.49 14.84 -7.16
C ARG A 288 2.18 14.92 -5.67
N PRO A 289 0.99 15.39 -5.28
CA PRO A 289 0.57 15.41 -3.88
C PRO A 289 0.54 14.00 -3.28
N MET A 290 1.33 13.78 -2.23
CA MET A 290 1.51 12.48 -1.58
C MET A 290 0.17 11.92 -1.08
N ARG A 291 -0.72 12.77 -0.53
CA ARG A 291 -2.04 12.36 -0.05
C ARG A 291 -2.88 11.71 -1.16
N SER A 292 -2.78 12.22 -2.39
CA SER A 292 -3.57 11.72 -3.52
C SER A 292 -2.98 10.45 -4.14
N ILE A 293 -1.65 10.29 -4.12
CA ILE A 293 -0.98 9.13 -4.70
C ILE A 293 -0.71 7.99 -3.70
N MET A 294 -0.89 8.21 -2.40
CA MET A 294 -0.60 7.22 -1.34
C MET A 294 -1.30 5.88 -1.60
N ASN A 295 -2.61 5.90 -1.82
CA ASN A 295 -3.40 4.69 -2.07
C ASN A 295 -2.96 3.95 -3.34
N PRO A 296 -2.87 4.61 -4.52
CA PRO A 296 -2.31 3.99 -5.72
C PRO A 296 -0.89 3.43 -5.52
N LEU A 297 -0.01 4.16 -4.84
CA LEU A 297 1.37 3.76 -4.60
C LEU A 297 1.45 2.49 -3.76
N VAL A 298 0.75 2.47 -2.62
CA VAL A 298 0.72 1.32 -1.70
C VAL A 298 0.11 0.10 -2.39
N ASP A 299 -1.06 0.27 -2.99
CA ASP A 299 -1.82 -0.81 -3.62
C ASP A 299 -1.05 -1.46 -4.77
N THR A 300 -0.46 -0.66 -5.66
CA THR A 300 0.31 -1.19 -6.79
C THR A 300 1.67 -1.77 -6.38
N THR A 301 2.28 -1.28 -5.30
CA THR A 301 3.55 -1.80 -4.79
C THR A 301 3.36 -3.17 -4.13
N TRP A 302 2.33 -3.31 -3.29
CA TRP A 302 2.08 -4.49 -2.47
C TRP A 302 1.05 -5.47 -3.06
N ALA A 303 0.41 -5.08 -4.17
CA ALA A 303 -0.66 -5.82 -4.85
C ALA A 303 -1.83 -6.19 -3.93
N ILE A 304 -2.08 -5.36 -2.90
CA ILE A 304 -3.12 -5.53 -1.88
C ILE A 304 -3.78 -4.17 -1.68
N PRO A 305 -5.12 -4.10 -1.58
CA PRO A 305 -5.82 -2.84 -1.36
C PRO A 305 -5.26 -2.10 -0.13
N ALA A 306 -4.93 -0.83 -0.34
CA ALA A 306 -4.53 0.06 0.75
C ALA A 306 -5.78 0.47 1.56
N VAL A 307 -5.68 0.39 2.88
CA VAL A 307 -6.64 0.98 3.82
C VAL A 307 -5.84 1.87 4.75
N LEU A 308 -6.05 3.18 4.66
CA LEU A 308 -5.31 4.13 5.48
C LEU A 308 -5.96 4.28 6.85
N GLU A 309 -5.18 4.79 7.79
CA GLU A 309 -5.74 5.35 9.02
C GLU A 309 -6.64 6.54 8.66
N SER A 310 -7.96 6.34 8.75
CA SER A 310 -8.97 7.34 8.39
C SER A 310 -9.95 7.58 9.55
N ASN A 311 -10.49 8.80 9.60
CA ASN A 311 -11.53 9.16 10.55
C ASN A 311 -12.91 8.85 9.96
N ALA A 312 -13.88 8.49 10.81
CA ALA A 312 -15.25 8.23 10.36
C ALA A 312 -15.88 9.43 9.64
N GLU A 313 -15.48 10.65 10.00
CA GLU A 313 -15.93 11.90 9.39
C GLU A 313 -15.57 11.99 7.88
N ASP A 314 -14.41 11.44 7.48
CA ASP A 314 -13.99 11.40 6.08
C ASP A 314 -14.89 10.48 5.22
N HIS A 315 -15.70 9.63 5.86
CA HIS A 315 -16.55 8.62 5.25
C HIS A 315 -18.04 8.76 5.62
N GLU A 316 -18.47 9.95 6.08
CA GLU A 316 -19.84 10.17 6.55
C GLU A 316 -20.89 9.83 5.47
N GLU A 317 -20.60 10.12 4.20
CA GLU A 317 -21.53 9.88 3.09
C GLU A 317 -21.87 8.38 2.92
N VAL A 318 -20.85 7.52 2.91
CA VAL A 318 -21.05 6.06 2.77
C VAL A 318 -21.67 5.46 4.02
N LEU A 319 -21.27 5.93 5.21
CA LEU A 319 -21.84 5.49 6.49
C LEU A 319 -23.33 5.84 6.60
N ARG A 320 -23.70 7.08 6.26
CA ARG A 320 -25.09 7.53 6.25
C ARG A 320 -25.91 6.78 5.21
N TRP A 321 -25.36 6.59 4.01
CA TRP A 321 -26.01 5.85 2.94
C TRP A 321 -26.32 4.40 3.33
N PHE A 322 -25.36 3.73 3.97
CA PHE A 322 -25.50 2.35 4.44
C PHE A 322 -26.53 2.26 5.56
N SER A 323 -26.36 3.05 6.61
CA SER A 323 -27.20 3.03 7.82
C SER A 323 -28.68 3.25 7.49
N SER A 324 -28.99 4.18 6.58
CA SER A 324 -30.38 4.51 6.23
C SER A 324 -31.13 3.39 5.50
N ARG A 325 -30.44 2.33 5.06
CA ARG A 325 -31.01 1.22 4.26
C ARG A 325 -30.88 -0.13 4.95
N ARG A 326 -29.97 -0.21 5.92
CA ARG A 326 -29.52 -1.43 6.57
C ARG A 326 -30.61 -2.23 7.28
N GLU A 327 -31.61 -1.55 7.81
CA GLU A 327 -32.71 -2.17 8.56
C GLU A 327 -33.82 -2.68 7.64
N ASN A 328 -34.05 -2.03 6.50
CA ASN A 328 -35.26 -2.18 5.70
C ASN A 328 -35.07 -2.95 4.39
N SER A 329 -33.83 -3.12 3.95
CA SER A 329 -33.53 -3.75 2.66
C SER A 329 -32.24 -4.54 2.70
N TYR A 330 -32.09 -5.46 1.74
CA TYR A 330 -30.77 -5.97 1.43
C TYR A 330 -29.90 -4.82 0.93
N VAL A 331 -28.66 -4.75 1.40
CA VAL A 331 -27.67 -3.78 0.90
C VAL A 331 -26.56 -4.56 0.23
N VAL A 332 -26.17 -4.14 -0.97
CA VAL A 332 -25.08 -4.74 -1.73
C VAL A 332 -23.95 -3.74 -1.89
N LEU A 333 -22.76 -4.13 -1.41
CA LEU A 333 -21.52 -3.39 -1.61
C LEU A 333 -20.66 -4.14 -2.62
N ALA A 334 -20.41 -3.53 -3.78
CA ALA A 334 -19.49 -4.03 -4.79
C ALA A 334 -18.07 -3.52 -4.52
N ILE A 335 -17.14 -4.43 -4.28
CA ILE A 335 -15.78 -4.10 -3.88
C ILE A 335 -14.99 -3.72 -5.13
N LYS A 336 -14.48 -2.49 -5.16
CA LYS A 336 -13.58 -2.05 -6.24
C LYS A 336 -12.31 -2.91 -6.24
N PRO A 337 -11.84 -3.35 -7.41
CA PRO A 337 -10.56 -4.04 -7.52
C PRO A 337 -9.41 -3.13 -7.10
N THR A 338 -8.24 -3.72 -6.89
CA THR A 338 -6.97 -2.98 -6.80
C THR A 338 -6.74 -2.20 -8.09
N ASN A 339 -5.90 -1.17 -8.01
CA ASN A 339 -5.52 -0.36 -9.16
C ASN A 339 -4.84 -1.20 -10.25
N LEU A 340 -4.10 -2.27 -9.90
CA LEU A 340 -3.49 -3.20 -10.86
C LEU A 340 -4.52 -4.03 -11.63
N ASP A 341 -5.66 -4.32 -11.00
CA ASP A 341 -6.70 -5.21 -11.54
C ASP A 341 -7.93 -4.44 -12.07
N ARG A 342 -7.88 -3.11 -12.12
CA ARG A 342 -9.00 -2.26 -12.51
C ARG A 342 -9.45 -2.42 -13.96
N ASP A 343 -8.51 -2.78 -14.85
CA ASP A 343 -8.78 -2.99 -16.27
C ASP A 343 -9.35 -4.39 -16.55
N ILE A 344 -9.42 -5.27 -15.54
CA ILE A 344 -10.07 -6.57 -15.65
C ILE A 344 -11.57 -6.36 -15.65
N THR A 345 -12.19 -6.57 -16.81
CA THR A 345 -13.65 -6.46 -16.96
C THR A 345 -14.37 -7.41 -15.99
N TRP A 346 -15.18 -6.82 -15.12
CA TRP A 346 -16.05 -7.52 -14.19
C TRP A 346 -17.49 -6.96 -14.30
N PRO A 347 -18.53 -7.80 -14.34
CA PRO A 347 -18.49 -9.26 -14.32
C PRO A 347 -17.82 -9.79 -15.60
N PRO A 348 -17.18 -10.98 -15.56
CA PRO A 348 -16.55 -11.53 -16.75
C PRO A 348 -17.59 -11.67 -17.85
N PRO A 349 -17.27 -11.35 -19.12
CA PRO A 349 -18.21 -11.51 -20.21
C PRO A 349 -18.74 -12.95 -20.22
N ASN A 350 -20.01 -13.14 -20.58
CA ASN A 350 -20.64 -14.46 -20.57
C ASN A 350 -20.01 -15.40 -21.60
N ILE A 351 -18.91 -16.08 -21.25
CA ILE A 351 -18.25 -17.11 -22.08
C ILE A 351 -18.93 -18.46 -21.83
N SER A 352 -20.26 -18.51 -21.80
CA SER A 352 -20.95 -19.79 -21.70
C SER A 352 -21.00 -20.46 -23.07
N ARG A 353 -20.17 -21.51 -23.26
CA ARG A 353 -20.36 -22.50 -24.34
C ARG A 353 -21.46 -23.53 -24.02
N ASN A 354 -22.01 -23.50 -22.81
CA ASN A 354 -22.96 -24.50 -22.34
C ASN A 354 -24.33 -23.86 -22.04
N PRO A 355 -25.35 -24.05 -22.91
CA PRO A 355 -26.68 -23.48 -22.71
C PRO A 355 -27.41 -23.97 -21.44
N LEU A 356 -26.85 -24.98 -20.74
CA LEU A 356 -27.36 -25.49 -19.46
C LEU A 356 -26.68 -24.87 -18.22
N ALA A 357 -25.65 -24.04 -18.37
CA ALA A 357 -25.08 -23.25 -17.27
C ALA A 357 -26.04 -22.08 -16.98
N LYS A 358 -27.14 -22.39 -16.29
CA LYS A 358 -28.38 -21.62 -16.28
C LYS A 358 -28.34 -20.24 -15.61
N ARG A 359 -27.24 -19.82 -14.96
CA ARG A 359 -27.14 -18.46 -14.42
C ARG A 359 -25.74 -17.88 -14.45
N SER A 360 -25.61 -16.69 -15.02
CA SER A 360 -24.36 -15.96 -15.21
C SER A 360 -23.97 -15.00 -14.08
N TRP A 361 -22.72 -14.54 -14.09
CA TRP A 361 -22.27 -13.42 -13.25
C TRP A 361 -23.04 -12.13 -13.58
N SER A 362 -23.32 -11.89 -14.86
CA SER A 362 -24.14 -10.75 -15.29
C SER A 362 -25.57 -10.82 -14.72
N GLU A 363 -26.19 -12.00 -14.70
CA GLU A 363 -27.51 -12.16 -14.06
C GLU A 363 -27.47 -11.92 -12.55
N LEU A 364 -26.39 -12.33 -11.87
CA LEU A 364 -26.22 -12.04 -10.45
C LEU A 364 -26.09 -10.53 -10.20
N GLU A 365 -25.33 -9.82 -11.02
CA GLU A 365 -25.22 -8.37 -10.90
C GLU A 365 -26.55 -7.67 -11.17
N THR A 366 -27.31 -8.11 -12.19
CA THR A 366 -28.66 -7.62 -12.43
C THR A 366 -29.58 -7.87 -11.24
N ALA A 367 -29.56 -9.07 -10.65
CA ALA A 367 -30.36 -9.38 -9.47
C ALA A 367 -29.96 -8.51 -8.27
N MET A 368 -28.66 -8.29 -8.04
CA MET A 368 -28.16 -7.42 -6.98
C MET A 368 -28.52 -5.95 -7.20
N SER A 369 -28.56 -5.50 -8.44
CA SER A 369 -28.89 -4.11 -8.80
C SER A 369 -30.35 -3.74 -8.50
N ASN A 370 -31.22 -4.71 -8.27
CA ASN A 370 -32.60 -4.48 -7.80
C ASN A 370 -32.68 -4.08 -6.33
N HIS A 371 -31.56 -4.16 -5.61
CA HIS A 371 -31.42 -3.71 -4.23
C HIS A 371 -30.52 -2.48 -4.16
N PRO A 372 -30.50 -1.73 -3.04
CA PRO A 372 -29.50 -0.70 -2.84
C PRO A 372 -28.08 -1.21 -3.06
N PHE A 373 -27.49 -0.74 -4.15
CA PHE A 373 -26.22 -1.19 -4.66
C PHE A 373 -25.24 -0.02 -4.72
N ARG A 374 -24.04 -0.18 -4.17
CA ARG A 374 -22.98 0.84 -4.23
C ARG A 374 -21.63 0.18 -4.42
N SER A 375 -20.80 0.78 -5.28
CA SER A 375 -19.40 0.40 -5.38
C SER A 375 -18.59 1.11 -4.30
N VAL A 376 -17.74 0.36 -3.59
CA VAL A 376 -16.94 0.85 -2.45
C VAL A 376 -15.48 0.42 -2.58
N THR A 377 -14.57 1.24 -2.08
CA THR A 377 -13.17 0.85 -1.87
C THR A 377 -13.04 -0.11 -0.69
N ALA A 378 -11.88 -0.75 -0.55
CA ALA A 378 -11.59 -1.55 0.65
C ALA A 378 -11.66 -0.70 1.93
N GLU A 379 -11.18 0.55 1.87
CA GLU A 379 -11.23 1.49 2.98
C GLU A 379 -12.67 1.84 3.39
N GLU A 380 -13.52 2.22 2.44
CA GLU A 380 -14.94 2.49 2.70
C GLU A 380 -15.65 1.27 3.29
N LEU A 381 -15.34 0.06 2.79
CA LEU A 381 -15.89 -1.18 3.34
C LEU A 381 -15.40 -1.43 4.77
N ALA A 382 -14.11 -1.22 5.05
CA ALA A 382 -13.54 -1.37 6.38
C ALA A 382 -14.22 -0.45 7.39
N VAL A 383 -14.46 0.80 7.00
CA VAL A 383 -15.13 1.79 7.85
C VAL A 383 -16.60 1.42 8.06
N VAL A 384 -17.31 0.99 7.02
CA VAL A 384 -18.70 0.50 7.15
C VAL A 384 -18.79 -0.67 8.13
N LEU A 385 -17.92 -1.67 8.00
CA LEU A 385 -17.94 -2.85 8.87
C LEU A 385 -17.64 -2.48 10.33
N ARG A 386 -16.66 -1.60 10.54
CA ARG A 386 -16.22 -1.16 11.87
C ARG A 386 -17.28 -0.32 12.59
N GLU A 387 -17.75 0.75 11.96
CA GLU A 387 -18.63 1.73 12.61
C GLU A 387 -20.06 1.21 12.79
N ASN A 388 -20.47 0.18 12.04
CA ASN A 388 -21.78 -0.46 12.18
C ASN A 388 -21.74 -1.78 12.97
N ASP A 389 -20.59 -2.16 13.55
CA ASP A 389 -20.42 -3.41 14.32
C ASP A 389 -20.90 -4.67 13.54
N GLU A 390 -20.56 -4.68 12.24
CA GLU A 390 -20.86 -5.80 11.34
C GLU A 390 -19.85 -6.92 11.49
N MET A 391 -20.22 -8.12 11.03
CA MET A 391 -19.30 -9.25 11.05
C MET A 391 -18.04 -8.96 10.21
N PRO A 392 -16.85 -9.36 10.70
CA PRO A 392 -15.64 -9.22 9.93
C PRO A 392 -15.63 -10.20 8.74
N ILE A 393 -14.96 -9.83 7.66
CA ILE A 393 -14.83 -10.63 6.44
C ILE A 393 -13.36 -10.79 6.07
N ASN A 394 -13.02 -11.83 5.33
CA ASN A 394 -11.70 -11.92 4.71
C ASN A 394 -11.79 -11.48 3.25
N LEU A 395 -11.14 -10.37 2.90
CA LEU A 395 -11.19 -9.78 1.57
C LEU A 395 -10.47 -10.64 0.52
N LEU A 396 -9.42 -11.35 0.91
CA LEU A 396 -8.48 -12.01 0.00
C LEU A 396 -8.61 -13.55 -0.04
N ALA A 397 -9.11 -14.18 1.03
CA ALA A 397 -9.15 -15.64 1.17
C ALA A 397 -10.58 -16.21 1.22
N PRO A 398 -10.84 -17.39 0.60
CA PRO A 398 -9.92 -18.20 -0.22
C PRO A 398 -9.64 -17.61 -1.61
N THR A 399 -10.52 -16.76 -2.10
CA THR A 399 -10.34 -15.93 -3.29
C THR A 399 -10.90 -14.53 -3.01
N ARG A 400 -10.60 -13.56 -3.88
CA ARG A 400 -10.99 -12.17 -3.69
C ARG A 400 -12.51 -12.04 -3.59
N ALA A 401 -12.96 -11.31 -2.58
CA ALA A 401 -14.36 -10.92 -2.46
C ALA A 401 -14.69 -9.85 -3.51
N ARG A 402 -15.85 -10.01 -4.15
CA ARG A 402 -16.37 -9.09 -5.19
C ARG A 402 -17.58 -8.31 -4.71
N TYR A 403 -18.44 -8.96 -3.94
CA TYR A 403 -19.63 -8.33 -3.37
C TYR A 403 -19.82 -8.76 -1.93
N VAL A 404 -20.37 -7.85 -1.12
CA VAL A 404 -20.85 -8.15 0.23
C VAL A 404 -22.33 -7.79 0.29
N ILE A 405 -23.16 -8.76 0.66
CA ILE A 405 -24.61 -8.62 0.76
C ILE A 405 -24.99 -8.66 2.23
N PHE A 406 -25.66 -7.61 2.70
CA PHE A 406 -26.14 -7.47 4.07
C PHE A 406 -27.63 -7.79 4.11
N GLU A 407 -28.06 -8.72 4.96
CA GLU A 407 -29.48 -9.04 5.14
C GLU A 407 -30.15 -8.00 6.07
N PRO A 408 -31.37 -7.51 5.78
CA PRO A 408 -32.02 -6.47 6.57
C PRO A 408 -32.17 -6.85 8.04
N GLY A 409 -31.73 -5.96 8.94
CA GLY A 409 -31.84 -6.12 10.40
C GLY A 409 -31.06 -7.29 11.03
N LYS A 410 -30.20 -7.99 10.26
CA LYS A 410 -29.42 -9.14 10.76
C LYS A 410 -27.94 -8.89 10.63
N LYS A 411 -27.14 -9.22 11.66
CA LYS A 411 -25.66 -9.20 11.59
C LYS A 411 -25.05 -10.15 10.55
N LYS A 412 -25.84 -11.07 10.00
CA LYS A 412 -25.38 -12.03 8.99
C LYS A 412 -25.17 -11.31 7.65
N LEU A 413 -23.94 -11.41 7.15
CA LEU A 413 -23.58 -11.00 5.79
C LEU A 413 -23.32 -12.21 4.89
N THR A 414 -23.34 -11.97 3.58
CA THR A 414 -22.93 -12.94 2.56
C THR A 414 -21.84 -12.33 1.70
N VAL A 415 -20.67 -12.94 1.69
CA VAL A 415 -19.57 -12.56 0.79
C VAL A 415 -19.67 -13.39 -0.48
N VAL A 416 -19.68 -12.72 -1.63
CA VAL A 416 -19.63 -13.34 -2.96
C VAL A 416 -18.21 -13.19 -3.50
N ARG A 417 -17.57 -14.30 -3.83
CA ARG A 417 -16.15 -14.35 -4.24
C ARG A 417 -15.99 -14.74 -5.70
N GLU A 418 -14.85 -14.39 -6.29
CA GLU A 418 -14.53 -14.70 -7.69
C GLU A 418 -14.73 -16.16 -8.08
N SER A 419 -14.42 -17.09 -7.17
CA SER A 419 -14.52 -18.54 -7.43
C SER A 419 -15.91 -19.14 -7.20
N ASP A 420 -16.87 -18.36 -6.69
CA ASP A 420 -18.18 -18.89 -6.37
C ASP A 420 -19.06 -19.08 -7.62
N LEU A 421 -20.07 -19.95 -7.49
CA LEU A 421 -21.08 -20.16 -8.54
C LEU A 421 -22.21 -19.12 -8.39
N PRO A 422 -22.44 -18.23 -9.39
CA PRO A 422 -23.40 -17.13 -9.27
C PRO A 422 -24.83 -17.56 -8.94
N GLY A 423 -25.27 -18.69 -9.52
CA GLY A 423 -26.64 -19.21 -9.34
C GLY A 423 -27.05 -19.44 -7.89
N LYS A 424 -26.08 -19.73 -6.99
CA LYS A 424 -26.33 -19.92 -5.55
C LYS A 424 -26.85 -18.65 -4.87
N PHE A 425 -26.43 -17.48 -5.34
CA PHE A 425 -26.77 -16.19 -4.73
C PHE A 425 -28.01 -15.57 -5.37
N ILE A 426 -28.22 -15.77 -6.67
CA ILE A 426 -29.40 -15.24 -7.37
C ILE A 426 -30.68 -15.77 -6.72
N HIS A 427 -30.76 -17.07 -6.43
CA HIS A 427 -31.94 -17.64 -5.79
C HIS A 427 -32.21 -17.01 -4.42
N ARG A 428 -31.17 -16.65 -3.66
CA ARG A 428 -31.31 -16.00 -2.35
C ARG A 428 -31.87 -14.59 -2.45
N LEU A 429 -31.53 -13.86 -3.52
CA LEU A 429 -31.99 -12.49 -3.77
C LEU A 429 -33.40 -12.44 -4.39
N GLU A 430 -33.79 -13.46 -5.16
CA GLU A 430 -35.09 -13.52 -5.84
C GLU A 430 -36.23 -14.11 -4.99
N THR A 431 -35.94 -14.97 -4.01
CA THR A 431 -36.97 -15.70 -3.23
C THR A 431 -37.44 -15.00 -1.96
N LYS A 432 -36.98 -13.78 -1.70
CA LYS A 432 -37.27 -13.00 -0.50
C LYS A 432 -37.34 -11.52 -0.84
#